data_AF-A0A7J9GIN9-F1
#
_entry.id   AF-A0A7J9GIN9-F1
#
_cell.length_a   1.000
_cell.length_b   1.000
_cell.length_c   1.000
_cell.angle_alpha   90.00
_cell.angle_beta   90.00
_cell.angle_gamma   90.00
#
_symmetry.space_group_name_H-M   'P 1'
#
loop_
_entity.id
_entity.type
_entity.pdbx_description
1 polymer ?
#
loop_
_entity_poly.entity_id
_entity_poly.type
_entity_poly.pdbx_seq_one_letter_code
_entity_poly.pdbx_strand_id
1 'polypeptide(L)' 'MLVGNKCDLETIRDVSVEEGKALAEEHDLYFMETSALDSTNVKKAFELVIREIYNNVSRKVLNSDTYKAELTVNR' A
#
# COMPACT_ATOMS: atom_id res chain seq x y z
N MET A 1 4.30 -1.46 -2.39
CA MET A 1 3.10 -2.14 -2.88
C MET A 1 3.39 -2.65 -4.28
N LEU A 2 3.16 -3.94 -4.50
CA LEU A 2 3.22 -4.63 -5.79
C LEU A 2 1.79 -4.73 -6.36
N VAL A 3 1.63 -4.44 -7.65
CA VAL A 3 0.33 -4.49 -8.33
C VAL A 3 0.40 -5.41 -9.53
N GLY A 4 -0.40 -6.48 -9.51
CA GLY A 4 -0.63 -7.34 -10.69
C GLY A 4 -1.70 -6.70 -11.57
N ASN A 5 -1.31 -6.02 -12.65
CA ASN A 5 -2.26 -5.40 -13.57
C ASN A 5 -2.73 -6.41 -14.64
N LYS A 6 -3.88 -6.12 -15.26
CA LYS A 6 -4.54 -6.92 -16.29
C LYS A 6 -5.09 -8.25 -15.78
N CYS A 7 -5.63 -8.26 -14.55
CA CYS A 7 -6.24 -9.45 -13.98
C CYS A 7 -7.47 -9.96 -14.76
N ASP A 8 -8.02 -9.15 -15.68
CA ASP A 8 -9.07 -9.54 -16.63
C ASP A 8 -8.61 -10.63 -17.63
N LEU A 9 -7.30 -10.77 -17.84
CA LEU A 9 -6.71 -11.75 -18.76
C LEU A 9 -6.43 -13.10 -18.06
N GLU A 10 -7.40 -13.64 -17.30
CA GLU A 10 -7.21 -14.88 -16.52
C GLU A 10 -6.84 -16.08 -17.40
N THR A 11 -7.33 -16.14 -18.63
CA THR A 11 -7.13 -17.27 -19.55
C THR A 11 -5.70 -17.36 -20.09
N ILE A 12 -4.92 -16.29 -20.03
CA ILE A 12 -3.53 -16.21 -20.48
C ILE A 12 -2.60 -15.75 -19.35
N ARG A 13 -2.97 -16.10 -18.12
CA ARG A 13 -2.22 -15.74 -16.92
C ARG A 13 -0.91 -16.52 -16.85
N ASP A 14 0.20 -15.80 -16.93
CA ASP A 14 1.55 -16.37 -16.75
C ASP A 14 2.04 -16.35 -15.30
N VAL A 15 1.49 -15.44 -14.47
CA VAL A 15 1.88 -15.29 -13.06
C VAL A 15 0.69 -15.62 -12.18
N SER A 16 0.86 -16.65 -11.34
CA SER A 16 -0.17 -17.03 -10.36
C SER A 16 -0.32 -15.96 -9.28
N VAL A 17 -1.50 -15.94 -8.64
CA VAL A 17 -1.77 -15.03 -7.52
C VAL A 17 -0.81 -15.32 -6.37
N GLU A 18 -0.50 -16.60 -6.16
CA GLU A 18 0.39 -17.12 -5.13
C GLU A 18 1.83 -16.64 -5.35
N GLU A 19 2.36 -16.71 -6.58
CA GLU A 19 3.69 -16.20 -6.89
C GLU A 19 3.79 -14.69 -6.68
N GLY A 20 2.80 -13.93 -7.15
CA GLY A 20 2.75 -12.48 -6.95
C GLY A 20 2.69 -12.10 -5.46
N LYS A 21 1.92 -12.86 -4.69
CA LYS A 21 1.80 -12.66 -3.24
C LYS A 21 3.08 -13.04 -2.50
N ALA A 22 3.70 -14.17 -2.83
CA ALA A 22 4.95 -14.62 -2.22
C ALA A 22 6.09 -13.61 -2.45
N LEU A 23 6.22 -13.08 -3.68
CA LEU A 23 7.20 -12.04 -3.99
C LEU A 23 6.95 -10.74 -3.21
N ALA A 24 5.68 -10.37 -3.03
CA ALA A 24 5.34 -9.19 -2.25
C ALA A 24 5.68 -9.38 -0.76
N GLU A 25 5.39 -10.56 -0.20
CA GLU A 25 5.75 -10.90 1.18
C GLU A 25 7.26 -10.93 1.40
N GLU A 26 8.04 -11.46 0.45
CA GLU A 26 9.51 -11.47 0.50
C GLU A 26 10.11 -10.06 0.60
N HIS A 27 9.50 -9.09 -0.07
CA HIS A 27 9.93 -7.70 -0.08
C HIS A 27 9.19 -6.79 0.91
N ASP A 28 8.36 -7.34 1.79
CA ASP A 28 7.54 -6.61 2.76
C ASP A 28 6.65 -5.53 2.09
N LEU A 29 6.04 -5.92 0.97
CA LEU A 29 5.14 -5.10 0.15
C LEU A 29 3.71 -5.64 0.23
N TYR A 30 2.73 -4.73 0.19
CA TYR A 30 1.34 -5.11 -0.09
C TYR A 30 1.19 -5.61 -1.52
N PHE A 31 0.35 -6.62 -1.74
CA PHE A 31 -0.02 -7.14 -3.07
C PHE A 31 -1.49 -6.84 -3.38
N MET A 32 -1.79 -6.46 -4.63
CA MET A 32 -3.16 -6.34 -5.14
C MET A 32 -3.21 -6.60 -6.64
N GLU A 33 -4.21 -7.34 -7.08
CA GLU A 33 -4.53 -7.48 -8.49
C GLU A 33 -5.54 -6.43 -8.94
N THR A 34 -5.28 -5.84 -10.09
CA THR A 34 -6.09 -4.77 -10.68
C THR A 34 -6.30 -5.04 -12.16
N SER A 35 -7.37 -4.48 -12.69
CA SER A 35 -7.50 -4.31 -14.13
C SER A 35 -7.88 -2.87 -14.43
N ALA A 36 -7.01 -2.22 -15.20
CA ALA A 36 -7.28 -0.90 -15.73
C ALA A 36 -8.38 -0.92 -16.81
N LEU A 37 -8.64 -2.08 -17.43
CA LEU A 37 -9.64 -2.24 -18.49
C LEU A 37 -11.06 -2.21 -17.93
N ASP A 38 -11.32 -3.00 -16.89
CA ASP A 38 -12.65 -3.12 -16.26
C ASP A 38 -12.79 -2.27 -14.98
N SER A 39 -11.73 -1.52 -14.61
CA SER A 39 -11.62 -0.73 -13.38
C SER A 39 -11.63 -1.54 -12.07
N THR A 40 -11.34 -2.83 -12.13
CA THR A 40 -11.25 -3.71 -10.98
C THR A 40 -10.09 -3.30 -10.07
N ASN A 41 -10.43 -3.04 -8.80
CA ASN A 41 -9.51 -2.72 -7.70
C ASN A 41 -8.59 -1.51 -7.88
N VAL A 42 -8.65 -0.77 -9.00
CA VAL A 42 -7.81 0.42 -9.25
C VAL A 42 -7.99 1.45 -8.14
N LYS A 43 -9.23 1.82 -7.80
CA LYS A 43 -9.53 2.79 -6.72
C LYS A 43 -9.01 2.32 -5.36
N LYS A 44 -9.23 1.04 -5.03
CA LYS A 44 -8.79 0.44 -3.76
C LYS A 44 -7.26 0.43 -3.65
N ALA A 45 -6.57 0.17 -4.75
CA ALA A 45 -5.10 0.19 -4.78
C ALA A 45 -4.56 1.57 -4.41
N PHE A 46 -5.07 2.63 -5.05
CA PHE A 46 -4.67 4.00 -4.73
C PHE A 46 -5.06 4.41 -3.30
N GLU A 47 -6.28 4.10 -2.86
CA GLU A 47 -6.73 4.40 -1.49
C GLU A 47 -5.84 3.74 -0.43
N LEU A 48 -5.42 2.50 -0.63
CA LEU A 48 -4.52 1.79 0.28
C LEU A 48 -3.15 2.46 0.35
N VAL A 49 -2.55 2.78 -0.79
CA VAL A 49 -1.23 3.45 -0.84
C VAL A 49 -1.29 4.80 -0.13
N ILE A 50 -2.29 5.62 -0.47
CA ILE A 50 -2.45 6.95 0.12
C ILE A 50 -2.67 6.85 1.63
N ARG A 51 -3.54 5.95 2.08
CA ARG A 51 -3.80 5.73 3.50
C ARG A 51 -2.54 5.31 4.25
N GLU A 52 -1.73 4.42 3.68
CA GLU A 52 -0.52 3.95 4.34
C GLU A 52 0.56 5.03 4.39
N ILE A 53 0.73 5.81 3.32
CA ILE A 53 1.60 6.99 3.33
C ILE A 53 1.14 7.98 4.40
N TYR A 54 -0.15 8.30 4.45
CA TYR A 54 -0.71 9.21 5.44
C TYR A 54 -0.49 8.73 6.88
N ASN A 55 -0.73 7.44 7.16
CA ASN A 55 -0.49 6.84 8.46
C ASN A 55 0.98 6.91 8.86
N ASN A 56 1.89 6.60 7.93
CA ASN A 56 3.33 6.66 8.17
C ASN A 56 3.83 8.09 8.42
N VAL A 57 3.35 9.06 7.65
CA VAL A 57 3.69 10.47 7.86
C VAL A 57 3.12 10.96 9.18
N SER A 58 1.83 10.70 9.47
CA SER A 58 1.19 11.11 10.73
C SER A 58 1.88 10.51 11.95
N ARG A 59 2.25 9.21 11.90
CA ARG A 59 3.05 8.57 12.96
C ARG A 59 4.42 9.24 13.14
N LYS A 60 5.11 9.58 12.04
CA LYS A 60 6.40 10.28 12.10
C LYS A 60 6.28 11.68 12.69
N VAL A 61 5.21 12.41 12.36
CA VAL A 61 4.92 13.73 12.93
C VAL A 61 4.67 13.63 14.43
N LEU A 62 3.89 12.64 14.88
CA LEU A 62 3.64 12.41 16.31
C LEU A 62 4.89 11.98 17.10
N ASN A 63 5.83 11.30 16.44
CA ASN A 63 7.07 10.83 17.04
C ASN A 63 8.23 11.83 16.93
N SER A 64 8.07 12.98 16.24
CA SER A 64 9.13 13.98 16.21
C SER A 64 9.20 14.67 17.58
N ASP A 65 10.41 14.72 18.16
CA ASP A 65 10.67 15.32 19.48
C ASP A 65 10.25 16.80 19.59
N THR A 66 9.92 17.43 18.46
CA THR A 66 9.33 18.77 18.35
C THR A 66 7.99 18.88 19.10
N TYR A 67 7.12 17.87 19.03
CA TYR A 67 5.83 17.88 19.75
C TYR A 67 5.96 17.54 21.23
N LYS A 68 6.94 16.70 21.60
CA LYS A 68 7.23 16.42 23.02
C LYS A 68 7.73 17.67 23.74
N ALA A 69 8.55 18.49 23.07
CA ALA A 69 9.04 19.75 23.62
C ALA A 69 7.87 20.73 23.91
N GLU A 70 6.91 20.89 23.00
CA GLU A 70 5.74 21.76 23.19
C GLU A 70 4.81 21.30 24.33
N LEU A 71 4.69 19.99 24.56
CA LEU A 71 3.91 19.43 25.67
C LEU A 71 4.62 19.57 27.03
N THR A 72 5.95 19.58 27.06
CA THR A 72 6.72 19.82 28.30
C THR A 72 6.83 21.29 28.66
N VAL A 73 6.73 22.22 27.70
CA VAL A 73 6.78 23.67 27.95
C VAL A 73 5.46 24.21 28.49
N ASN A 74 4.34 23.54 28.21
CA ASN A 74 3.00 23.91 28.70
C ASN A 74 2.62 23.23 30.04
N ARG A 75 3.60 22.82 30.86
CA ARG A 75 3.37 22.18 32.15
C ARG A 75 4.01 22.93 33.31
#